data_AF-A0A514WTM3-F1
#
_entry.id   AF-A0A514WTM3-F1
#
_cell.length_a   1.000
_cell.length_b   1.000
_cell.length_c   1.000
_cell.angle_alpha   90.00
_cell.angle_beta   90.00
_cell.angle_gamma   90.00
#
_symmetry.space_group_name_H-M   'P 1'
#
loop_
_entity.id
_entity.type
_entity.pdbx_description
1 polymer ?
#
loop_
_entity_poly.entity_id
_entity_poly.type
_entity_poly.pdbx_seq_one_letter_code
_entity_poly.pdbx_strand_id
1 'polypeptide(L)'
;MSNSKSKSTHAELDHILNFVDSSKGLRAKINESGRVQIRQDLDGKLFTFSSQEVSEVLHRADSEGKPFIQVNFKNGSKVLLTETLVGFKPIETLGLDMGRIPKVVTTPDLVSVFEAIEESMGADNGLDTEVEILKKVYLAIISGGEKVGFDLTTERKWLNRLLASKFKASA
;
A
#
# COMPACT_ATOMS: atom_id res chain seq x y z
N MET A 1 33.44 -2.71 21.84
CA MET A 1 32.49 -3.59 21.13
C MET A 1 32.03 -2.88 19.87
N SER A 2 32.06 -3.60 18.76
CA SER A 2 32.20 -3.13 17.38
C SER A 2 31.04 -2.28 16.84
N ASN A 3 31.42 -1.14 16.27
CA ASN A 3 30.57 -0.23 15.51
C ASN A 3 30.60 -0.68 14.02
N SER A 4 29.61 -1.48 13.58
CA SER A 4 29.57 -2.03 12.21
C SER A 4 28.26 -1.76 11.43
N LYS A 5 27.34 -0.94 11.96
CA LYS A 5 25.99 -0.77 11.38
C LYS A 5 25.79 0.37 10.37
N SER A 6 26.82 1.18 10.05
CA SER A 6 26.62 2.33 9.15
C SER A 6 26.86 2.04 7.66
N LYS A 7 27.50 0.92 7.30
CA LYS A 7 27.75 0.57 5.88
C LYS A 7 26.54 -0.07 5.19
N SER A 8 25.67 -0.75 5.95
CA SER A 8 24.50 -1.49 5.45
C SER A 8 23.25 -0.61 5.35
N THR A 9 23.36 0.60 4.83
CA THR A 9 22.15 1.37 4.46
C THR A 9 22.27 1.94 3.05
N HIS A 10 23.50 2.28 2.65
CA HIS A 10 23.79 2.66 1.27
C HIS A 10 23.61 1.50 0.30
N ALA A 11 24.08 0.29 0.63
CA ALA A 11 23.95 -0.87 -0.25
C ALA A 11 22.49 -1.27 -0.51
N GLU A 12 21.66 -1.23 0.52
CA GLU A 12 20.23 -1.55 0.47
C GLU A 12 19.47 -0.52 -0.36
N LEU A 13 19.82 0.76 -0.22
CA LEU A 13 19.29 1.82 -1.05
C LEU A 13 19.67 1.61 -2.53
N ASP A 14 20.92 1.26 -2.82
CA ASP A 14 21.37 0.97 -4.18
C ASP A 14 20.58 -0.20 -4.79
N HIS A 15 20.29 -1.25 -4.01
CA HIS A 15 19.44 -2.36 -4.47
C HIS A 15 18.02 -1.91 -4.82
N ILE A 16 17.42 -1.02 -4.01
CA ILE A 16 16.09 -0.49 -4.28
C ILE A 16 16.10 0.37 -5.55
N LEU A 17 17.04 1.29 -5.67
CA LEU A 17 17.13 2.21 -6.81
C LEU A 17 17.41 1.44 -8.11
N ASN A 18 18.36 0.51 -8.10
CA ASN A 18 18.66 -0.34 -9.26
C ASN A 18 17.43 -1.14 -9.72
N PHE A 19 16.66 -1.70 -8.77
CA PHE A 19 15.43 -2.41 -9.11
C PHE A 19 14.39 -1.47 -9.75
N VAL A 20 14.15 -0.31 -9.14
CA VAL A 20 13.18 0.68 -9.64
C VAL A 20 13.59 1.24 -11.01
N ASP A 21 14.88 1.53 -11.23
CA ASP A 21 15.39 2.03 -12.52
C ASP A 21 15.24 1.00 -13.64
N SER A 22 15.32 -0.30 -13.30
CA SER A 22 15.06 -1.39 -14.25
C SER A 22 13.56 -1.66 -14.48
N SER A 23 12.69 -1.09 -13.66
CA SER A 23 11.25 -1.36 -13.69
C SER A 23 10.53 -0.53 -14.76
N LYS A 24 9.45 -1.08 -15.34
CA LYS A 24 8.67 -0.37 -16.35
C LYS A 24 7.72 0.65 -15.75
N GLY A 25 7.15 0.38 -14.57
CA GLY A 25 6.07 1.16 -13.99
C GLY A 25 6.40 1.92 -12.71
N LEU A 26 7.63 1.85 -12.20
CA LEU A 26 8.04 2.61 -11.03
C LEU A 26 9.12 3.65 -11.39
N ARG A 27 9.08 4.80 -10.70
CA ARG A 27 10.09 5.86 -10.83
C ARG A 27 10.56 6.30 -9.45
N ALA A 28 11.85 6.25 -9.20
CA ALA A 28 12.43 6.71 -7.95
C ALA A 28 12.95 8.15 -8.06
N LYS A 29 12.82 8.91 -6.98
CA LYS A 29 13.56 10.14 -6.72
C LYS A 29 14.09 10.10 -5.30
N ILE A 30 15.30 10.59 -5.11
CA ILE A 30 15.89 10.81 -3.78
C ILE A 30 16.16 12.30 -3.62
N ASN A 31 15.85 12.84 -2.45
CA ASN A 31 16.18 14.21 -2.12
C ASN A 31 17.45 14.30 -1.25
N GLU A 32 17.94 15.51 -1.03
CA GLU A 32 19.14 15.78 -0.23
C GLU A 32 19.03 15.30 1.23
N SER A 33 17.80 15.15 1.75
CA SER A 33 17.56 14.64 3.11
C SER A 33 17.53 13.11 3.20
N GLY A 34 17.82 12.40 2.12
CA GLY A 34 17.83 10.94 2.08
C GLY A 34 16.42 10.32 2.12
N ARG A 35 15.38 11.12 1.84
CA ARG A 35 14.02 10.65 1.65
C ARG A 35 13.86 10.16 0.22
N VAL A 36 13.38 8.92 0.10
CA VAL A 36 13.13 8.24 -1.16
C VAL A 36 11.65 8.36 -1.48
N GLN A 37 11.35 8.66 -2.74
CA GLN A 37 10.01 8.74 -3.29
C GLN A 37 9.92 7.80 -4.49
N ILE A 38 9.02 6.83 -4.43
CA ILE A 38 8.73 5.91 -5.53
C ILE A 38 7.34 6.23 -6.04
N ARG A 39 7.23 6.65 -7.30
CA ARG A 39 5.96 6.89 -7.98
C ARG A 39 5.57 5.67 -8.81
N GLN A 40 4.32 5.25 -8.71
CA GLN A 40 3.69 4.27 -9.60
C GLN A 40 3.12 4.99 -10.83
N ASP A 41 3.51 4.56 -12.03
CA ASP A 41 3.01 5.14 -13.28
C ASP A 41 1.54 4.75 -13.52
N LEU A 42 1.09 3.59 -13.01
CA LEU A 42 -0.28 3.09 -13.23
C LEU A 42 -1.36 4.02 -12.67
N ASP A 43 -1.19 4.52 -11.45
CA ASP A 43 -2.19 5.30 -10.72
C ASP A 43 -1.64 6.62 -10.16
N GLY A 44 -0.37 6.94 -10.45
CA GLY A 44 0.30 8.14 -9.98
C GLY A 44 0.63 8.16 -8.48
N LYS A 45 0.41 7.05 -7.75
CA LYS A 45 0.60 7.02 -6.30
C LYS A 45 2.05 7.13 -5.91
N LEU A 46 2.26 7.80 -4.77
CA LEU A 46 3.59 8.09 -4.24
C LEU A 46 3.80 7.33 -2.94
N PHE A 47 4.77 6.43 -2.95
CA PHE A 47 5.30 5.75 -1.77
C PHE A 47 6.56 6.47 -1.30
N THR A 48 6.58 6.92 -0.05
CA THR A 48 7.69 7.72 0.50
C THR A 48 8.24 7.09 1.78
N PHE A 49 9.56 6.98 1.90
CA PHE A 49 10.22 6.48 3.10
C PHE A 49 11.59 7.14 3.32
N SER A 50 12.14 7.05 4.52
CA SER A 50 13.53 7.44 4.77
C SER A 50 14.47 6.28 4.49
N SER A 51 15.55 6.51 3.76
CA SER A 51 16.61 5.50 3.56
C SER A 51 17.13 4.92 4.88
N GLN A 52 17.16 5.73 5.94
CA GLN A 52 17.58 5.31 7.27
C GLN A 52 16.60 4.35 7.97
N GLU A 53 15.36 4.24 7.49
CA GLU A 53 14.36 3.31 8.04
C GLU A 53 14.46 1.92 7.41
N VAL A 54 15.22 1.75 6.33
CA VAL A 54 15.45 0.46 5.70
C VAL A 54 16.33 -0.40 6.61
N SER A 55 15.90 -1.63 6.82
CA SER A 55 16.62 -2.64 7.60
C SER A 55 17.27 -3.69 6.71
N GLU A 56 16.59 -4.11 5.64
CA GLU A 56 17.05 -5.18 4.76
C GLU A 56 16.26 -5.14 3.44
N VAL A 57 16.90 -5.56 2.34
CA VAL A 57 16.25 -5.72 1.03
C VAL A 57 16.48 -7.15 0.54
N LEU A 58 15.40 -7.85 0.21
CA LEU A 58 15.44 -9.23 -0.25
C LEU A 58 14.96 -9.34 -1.69
N HIS A 59 15.78 -9.94 -2.55
CA HIS A 59 15.39 -10.27 -3.92
C HIS A 59 14.60 -11.58 -3.93
N ARG A 60 13.46 -11.58 -4.61
CA ARG A 60 12.54 -12.71 -4.67
C ARG A 60 11.96 -12.85 -6.09
N ALA A 61 11.29 -13.97 -6.31
CA ALA A 61 10.47 -14.19 -7.48
C ALA A 61 9.10 -14.72 -7.03
N ASP A 62 8.05 -14.35 -7.75
CA ASP A 62 6.70 -14.87 -7.50
C ASP A 62 6.54 -16.30 -8.05
N SER A 63 5.33 -16.86 -7.99
CA SER A 63 5.03 -18.20 -8.49
C SER A 63 5.21 -18.35 -10.01
N GLU A 64 5.26 -17.24 -10.75
CA GLU A 64 5.49 -17.20 -12.19
C GLU A 64 6.95 -16.92 -12.54
N GLY A 65 7.83 -16.77 -11.54
CA GLY A 65 9.24 -16.44 -11.71
C GLY A 65 9.50 -14.96 -11.97
N LYS A 66 8.50 -14.08 -11.86
CA LYS A 66 8.71 -12.64 -12.05
C LYS A 66 9.42 -12.05 -10.83
N PRO A 67 10.50 -11.27 -11.04
CA PRO A 67 11.29 -10.73 -9.94
C PRO A 67 10.53 -9.62 -9.21
N PHE A 68 10.72 -9.59 -7.89
CA PHE A 68 10.29 -8.48 -7.03
C PHE A 68 11.28 -8.33 -5.87
N ILE A 69 11.34 -7.15 -5.25
CA ILE A 69 12.11 -6.95 -4.03
C ILE A 69 11.19 -6.71 -2.83
N GLN A 70 11.54 -7.31 -1.71
CA GLN A 70 10.90 -7.05 -0.42
C GLN A 70 11.80 -6.11 0.37
N VAL A 71 11.28 -4.93 0.70
CA VAL A 71 11.93 -3.94 1.56
C VAL A 71 11.41 -4.11 2.98
N ASN A 72 12.30 -4.46 3.90
CA ASN A 72 12.02 -4.59 5.32
C ASN A 72 12.43 -3.29 6.04
N PHE A 73 11.52 -2.73 6.84
CA PHE A 73 11.77 -1.51 7.61
C PHE A 73 12.09 -1.83 9.07
N LYS A 74 12.85 -0.94 9.72
CA LYS A 74 13.23 -1.05 11.15
C LYS A 74 12.04 -1.08 12.10
N ASN A 75 10.90 -0.52 11.68
CA ASN A 75 9.64 -0.56 12.44
C ASN A 75 8.85 -1.88 12.27
N GLY A 76 9.41 -2.87 11.56
CA GLY A 76 8.79 -4.16 11.29
C GLY A 76 7.85 -4.20 10.09
N SER A 77 7.57 -3.06 9.46
CA SER A 77 6.76 -2.99 8.23
C SER A 77 7.52 -3.57 7.05
N LYS A 78 6.78 -4.07 6.06
CA LYS A 78 7.33 -4.67 4.85
C LYS A 78 6.57 -4.15 3.64
N VAL A 79 7.30 -3.88 2.57
CA VAL A 79 6.75 -3.44 1.29
C VAL A 79 7.37 -4.29 0.18
N LEU A 80 6.56 -4.65 -0.81
CA LEU A 80 6.99 -5.38 -1.99
C LEU A 80 7.03 -4.43 -3.18
N LEU A 81 8.17 -4.30 -3.86
CA LEU A 81 8.26 -3.57 -5.12
C LEU A 81 8.29 -4.60 -6.25
N THR A 82 7.29 -4.54 -7.13
CA THR A 82 7.23 -5.32 -8.37
C THR A 82 7.64 -4.44 -9.55
N GLU A 83 7.56 -4.96 -10.79
CA GLU A 83 7.84 -4.17 -12.00
C GLU A 83 6.95 -2.93 -12.15
N THR A 84 5.74 -2.94 -11.56
CA THR A 84 4.72 -1.92 -11.80
C THR A 84 4.05 -1.37 -10.55
N LEU A 85 4.06 -2.12 -9.44
CA LEU A 85 3.27 -1.83 -8.26
C LEU A 85 4.08 -1.94 -6.98
N VAL A 86 3.56 -1.28 -5.96
CA VAL A 86 4.09 -1.34 -4.60
C VAL A 86 3.03 -2.01 -3.72
N GLY A 87 3.34 -3.20 -3.24
CA GLY A 87 2.48 -4.01 -2.38
C GLY A 87 2.76 -3.81 -0.90
N PHE A 88 1.73 -3.80 -0.06
CA PHE A 88 1.82 -3.62 1.38
C PHE A 88 0.79 -4.47 2.13
N LYS A 89 0.98 -4.65 3.45
CA LYS A 89 0.02 -5.39 4.28
C LYS A 89 -1.11 -4.44 4.72
N PRO A 90 -2.40 -4.79 4.54
CA PRO A 90 -3.50 -4.02 5.12
C PRO A 90 -3.45 -4.09 6.65
N ILE A 91 -3.94 -3.05 7.34
CA ILE A 91 -3.92 -3.04 8.80
C ILE A 91 -4.99 -3.99 9.37
N GLU A 92 -4.67 -4.65 10.47
CA GLU A 92 -5.63 -5.49 11.17
C GLU A 92 -6.78 -4.62 11.71
N THR A 93 -8.00 -5.02 11.39
CA THR A 93 -9.21 -4.24 11.68
C THR A 93 -10.21 -5.09 12.46
N LEU A 94 -10.76 -4.55 13.55
CA LEU A 94 -11.66 -5.29 14.43
C LEU A 94 -12.96 -5.70 13.72
N GLY A 95 -13.34 -6.97 13.88
CA GLY A 95 -14.53 -7.53 13.26
C GLY A 95 -14.42 -7.68 11.75
N LEU A 96 -13.19 -7.87 11.25
CA LEU A 96 -12.87 -8.23 9.88
C LEU A 96 -12.09 -9.54 9.88
N ASP A 97 -12.52 -10.51 9.08
CA ASP A 97 -11.82 -11.80 8.94
C ASP A 97 -10.59 -11.60 8.04
N MET A 98 -9.44 -11.37 8.67
CA MET A 98 -8.17 -11.17 7.97
C MET A 98 -7.70 -12.41 7.19
N GLY A 99 -8.28 -13.60 7.43
CA GLY A 99 -8.01 -14.80 6.64
C GLY A 99 -8.62 -14.75 5.24
N ARG A 100 -9.63 -13.90 5.02
CA ARG A 100 -10.29 -13.70 3.72
C ARG A 100 -9.72 -12.55 2.90
N ILE A 101 -8.81 -11.77 3.49
CA ILE A 101 -8.19 -10.62 2.83
C ILE A 101 -6.83 -11.04 2.29
N PRO A 102 -6.45 -10.62 1.07
CA PRO A 102 -5.10 -10.81 0.58
C PRO A 102 -4.06 -10.32 1.59
N LYS A 103 -3.05 -11.15 1.86
CA LYS A 103 -1.98 -10.80 2.81
C LYS A 103 -1.18 -9.58 2.38
N VAL A 104 -1.17 -9.31 1.08
CA VAL A 104 -0.55 -8.15 0.44
C VAL A 104 -1.56 -7.59 -0.54
N VAL A 105 -1.72 -6.28 -0.52
CA VAL A 105 -2.60 -5.49 -1.39
C VAL A 105 -1.79 -4.36 -2.02
N THR A 106 -2.36 -3.70 -3.02
CA THR A 106 -1.81 -2.59 -3.78
C THR A 106 -2.81 -1.44 -3.84
N THR A 107 -2.36 -0.25 -4.25
CA THR A 107 -3.23 0.92 -4.35
C THR A 107 -4.40 0.79 -5.33
N PRO A 108 -4.30 0.08 -6.48
CA PRO A 108 -5.46 -0.21 -7.33
C PRO A 108 -6.59 -1.00 -6.65
N ASP A 109 -6.28 -1.83 -5.65
CA ASP A 109 -7.30 -2.62 -4.94
C ASP A 109 -8.33 -1.72 -4.23
N LEU A 110 -7.97 -0.47 -3.91
CA LEU A 110 -8.91 0.51 -3.35
C LEU A 110 -10.03 0.84 -4.33
N VAL A 111 -9.72 0.97 -5.63
CA VAL A 111 -10.73 1.28 -6.65
C VAL A 111 -11.73 0.13 -6.73
N SER A 112 -11.24 -1.10 -6.81
CA SER A 112 -12.08 -2.30 -6.90
C SER A 112 -12.98 -2.48 -5.67
N VAL A 113 -12.45 -2.24 -4.46
CA VAL A 113 -13.25 -2.29 -3.23
C VAL A 113 -14.26 -1.14 -3.19
N PHE A 114 -13.91 0.06 -3.68
CA PHE A 114 -14.82 1.20 -3.73
C PHE A 114 -16.00 0.94 -4.67
N GLU A 115 -15.73 0.45 -5.88
CA GLU A 115 -16.76 0.07 -6.86
C GLU A 115 -17.71 -0.99 -6.29
N ALA A 116 -17.16 -2.00 -5.59
CA ALA A 116 -17.98 -3.01 -4.91
C ALA A 116 -18.89 -2.40 -3.83
N ILE A 117 -18.43 -1.37 -3.09
CA ILE A 117 -19.28 -0.67 -2.12
C ILE A 117 -20.44 0.04 -2.83
N GLU A 118 -20.16 0.75 -3.93
CA GLU A 118 -21.19 1.46 -4.69
C GLU A 118 -22.23 0.50 -5.27
N GLU A 119 -21.79 -0.63 -5.83
CA GLU A 119 -22.67 -1.68 -6.35
C GLU A 119 -23.56 -2.27 -5.24
N SER A 120 -22.99 -2.64 -4.09
CA SER A 120 -23.76 -3.18 -2.96
C SER A 120 -24.75 -2.15 -2.38
N MET A 121 -24.45 -0.85 -2.44
CA MET A 121 -25.36 0.20 -1.99
C MET A 121 -26.52 0.46 -2.97
N GLY A 122 -26.31 0.19 -4.27
CA GLY A 122 -27.33 0.37 -5.31
C GLY A 122 -28.26 -0.83 -5.50
N ALA A 123 -27.94 -1.99 -4.95
CA ALA A 123 -28.77 -3.18 -5.04
C ALA A 123 -29.98 -3.09 -4.08
N ASP A 124 -31.19 -3.38 -4.58
CA ASP A 124 -32.45 -3.37 -3.79
C ASP A 124 -32.45 -4.32 -2.57
N ASN A 125 -31.52 -5.29 -2.54
CA ASN A 125 -31.29 -6.23 -1.44
C ASN A 125 -29.89 -6.08 -0.81
N GLY A 126 -29.24 -4.93 -0.98
CA GLY A 126 -27.92 -4.66 -0.43
C GLY A 126 -27.91 -4.95 1.08
N LEU A 127 -27.24 -6.03 1.48
CA LEU A 127 -27.13 -6.36 2.90
C LEU A 127 -26.27 -5.28 3.54
N ASP A 128 -26.85 -4.47 4.42
CA ASP A 128 -26.11 -3.44 5.17
C ASP A 128 -24.84 -4.01 5.82
N THR A 129 -24.86 -5.29 6.20
CA THR A 129 -23.70 -6.00 6.72
C THR A 129 -22.54 -6.14 5.72
N GLU A 130 -22.83 -6.43 4.45
CA GLU A 130 -21.82 -6.56 3.40
C GLU A 130 -21.15 -5.21 3.12
N VAL A 131 -21.94 -4.15 3.00
CA VAL A 131 -21.44 -2.78 2.83
C VAL A 131 -20.51 -2.40 3.99
N GLU A 132 -20.89 -2.72 5.23
CA GLU A 132 -20.04 -2.44 6.40
C GLU A 132 -18.74 -3.27 6.39
N ILE A 133 -18.76 -4.52 5.90
CA ILE A 133 -17.54 -5.32 5.73
C ILE A 133 -16.63 -4.68 4.67
N LEU A 134 -17.16 -4.31 3.51
CA LEU A 134 -16.38 -3.70 2.43
C LEU A 134 -15.75 -2.36 2.87
N LYS A 135 -16.48 -1.53 3.63
CA LYS A 135 -15.93 -0.31 4.22
C LYS A 135 -14.76 -0.60 5.17
N LYS A 136 -14.85 -1.66 5.99
CA LYS A 136 -13.75 -2.09 6.86
C LYS A 136 -12.55 -2.57 6.05
N VAL A 137 -12.75 -3.31 4.97
CA VAL A 137 -11.67 -3.71 4.04
C VAL A 137 -11.00 -2.48 3.45
N TYR A 138 -11.79 -1.54 2.93
CA TYR A 138 -11.27 -0.30 2.34
C TYR A 138 -10.44 0.51 3.35
N LEU A 139 -10.95 0.67 4.57
CA LEU A 139 -10.23 1.34 5.66
C LEU A 139 -8.95 0.59 6.04
N ALA A 140 -8.99 -0.74 6.09
CA ALA A 140 -7.83 -1.57 6.39
C ALA A 140 -6.69 -1.36 5.38
N ILE A 141 -7.04 -1.28 4.08
CA ILE A 141 -6.10 -1.01 3.00
C ILE A 141 -5.55 0.42 3.12
N ILE A 142 -6.39 1.44 3.29
CA ILE A 142 -5.93 2.83 3.46
C ILE A 142 -4.95 2.95 4.62
N SER A 143 -5.33 2.47 5.79
CA SER A 143 -4.49 2.58 6.99
C SER A 143 -3.21 1.77 6.87
N GLY A 144 -3.21 0.64 6.15
CA GLY A 144 -1.99 -0.10 5.82
C GLY A 144 -1.06 0.70 4.90
N GLY A 145 -1.61 1.31 3.84
CA GLY A 145 -0.85 2.09 2.87
C GLY A 145 -0.24 3.35 3.49
N GLU A 146 -1.02 4.12 4.23
CA GLU A 146 -0.53 5.31 4.93
C GLU A 146 0.53 4.96 5.96
N LYS A 147 0.38 3.84 6.69
CA LYS A 147 1.37 3.37 7.67
C LYS A 147 2.72 3.08 7.04
N VAL A 148 2.77 2.57 5.80
CA VAL A 148 4.04 2.30 5.12
C VAL A 148 4.60 3.53 4.42
N GLY A 149 3.79 4.55 4.13
CA GLY A 149 4.26 5.83 3.57
C GLY A 149 3.58 6.26 2.27
N PHE A 150 2.41 5.72 1.95
CA PHE A 150 1.58 6.24 0.86
C PHE A 150 0.80 7.49 1.27
N ASP A 151 0.64 8.42 0.33
CA ASP A 151 -0.39 9.45 0.43
C ASP A 151 -1.71 8.95 -0.19
N LEU A 152 -2.66 8.62 0.68
CA LEU A 152 -4.01 8.14 0.32
C LEU A 152 -5.11 9.13 0.75
N THR A 153 -4.76 10.42 0.85
CA THR A 153 -5.69 11.48 1.29
C THR A 153 -6.93 11.56 0.39
N THR A 154 -6.78 11.31 -0.92
CA THR A 154 -7.90 11.32 -1.87
C THR A 154 -8.84 10.14 -1.65
N GLU A 155 -8.30 8.94 -1.52
CA GLU A 155 -9.05 7.69 -1.31
C GLU A 155 -9.80 7.73 0.02
N ARG A 156 -9.19 8.32 1.05
CA ARG A 156 -9.84 8.57 2.34
C ARG A 156 -11.06 9.48 2.20
N LYS A 157 -10.99 10.50 1.33
CA LYS A 157 -12.14 11.38 1.05
C LYS A 157 -13.27 10.66 0.34
N TRP A 158 -12.98 9.66 -0.51
CA TRP A 158 -14.02 8.86 -1.17
C TRP A 158 -14.91 8.14 -0.16
N LEU A 159 -14.31 7.46 0.83
CA LEU A 159 -15.06 6.79 1.89
C LEU A 159 -15.94 7.77 2.68
N ASN A 160 -15.41 8.95 3.02
CA ASN A 160 -16.18 9.96 3.76
C ASN A 160 -17.41 10.46 2.98
N ARG A 161 -17.32 10.53 1.64
CA ARG A 161 -18.46 10.91 0.79
C ARG A 161 -19.56 9.86 0.82
N LEU A 162 -19.22 8.57 0.81
CA LEU A 162 -20.18 7.47 0.94
C LEU A 162 -20.92 7.50 2.29
N LEU A 163 -20.22 7.88 3.37
CA LEU A 163 -20.86 8.04 4.68
C LEU A 163 -21.84 9.22 4.69
N ALA A 164 -21.49 10.32 4.02
CA ALA A 164 -22.35 11.51 3.94
C ALA A 164 -23.58 11.33 3.04
N SER A 165 -23.51 10.48 2.00
CA SER A 165 -24.64 10.25 1.09
C SER A 165 -25.79 9.49 1.74
N LYS A 166 -25.52 8.53 2.64
CA LYS A 166 -26.58 7.83 3.40
C LYS A 166 -27.44 8.79 4.24
N PHE A 167 -26.89 9.89 4.76
CA PHE A 167 -27.65 10.85 5.56
C PHE A 167 -28.57 11.77 4.76
N LYS A 168 -28.36 11.94 3.45
CA LYS A 168 -29.22 12.78 2.60
C LYS A 168 -30.41 12.04 2.00
N ALA A 169 -30.35 10.71 1.90
CA ALA A 169 -31.46 9.90 1.39
C ALA A 169 -32.54 9.60 2.44
N SER A 170 -32.33 10.00 3.70
CA SER A 170 -33.27 9.76 4.82
C SER A 170 -33.96 11.02 5.33
N ALA A 171 -33.94 12.13 4.57
CA ALA A 171 -34.54 13.41 4.93
C ALA A 171 -35.64 13.83 3.95
#